data_AF-A0A016TC51-F1
#
_entry.id   AF-A0A016TC51-F1
#
_cell.length_a   1.000
_cell.length_b   1.000
_cell.length_c   1.000
_cell.angle_alpha   90.00
_cell.angle_beta   90.00
_cell.angle_gamma   90.00
#
_symmetry.space_group_name_H-M   'P 1'
#
loop_
_entity.id
_entity.type
_entity.pdbx_description
1 polymer ?
#
loop_
_entity_poly.entity_id
_entity_poly.type
_entity_poly.pdbx_seq_one_letter_code
_entity_poly.pdbx_strand_id
1 'polypeptide(L)' 'MILILPLQPDVAARWAQAVTGSETCAATFRREEVDGDALLMMGFDDLRSHLAFTFGPAKKLHLAIEQLKVFREQKYGTP' A
#
# COMPACT_ATOMS: atom_id res chain seq x y z
N MET A 1 8.42 8.55 -13.99
CA MET A 1 9.34 7.66 -13.25
C MET A 1 8.48 6.73 -12.41
N ILE A 2 8.18 5.52 -12.90
CA ILE A 2 7.28 4.58 -12.21
C ILE A 2 8.09 3.34 -11.87
N LEU A 3 8.29 3.13 -10.57
CA LEU A 3 9.09 2.09 -9.94
C LEU A 3 8.55 0.70 -10.29
N ILE A 4 9.42 -0.12 -10.89
CA ILE A 4 9.27 -1.58 -11.07
C ILE A 4 10.38 -2.26 -10.26
N LEU A 5 10.55 -1.85 -9.02
CA LEU A 5 11.45 -2.50 -8.06
C LEU A 5 10.60 -2.87 -6.84
N PRO A 6 10.90 -3.97 -6.14
CA PRO A 6 10.24 -4.29 -4.89
C PRO A 6 10.32 -3.03 -4.03
N LEU A 7 9.16 -2.44 -3.71
CA LEU A 7 9.14 -1.26 -2.87
C LEU A 7 9.72 -1.72 -1.54
N GLN A 8 10.98 -1.39 -1.29
CA GLN A 8 11.59 -1.62 0.02
C GLN A 8 10.65 -1.02 1.08
N PRO A 9 10.61 -1.56 2.31
CA PRO A 9 9.63 -1.13 3.32
C PRO A 9 9.53 0.39 3.51
N ASP A 10 10.65 1.10 3.36
CA ASP A 10 10.68 2.57 3.42
C ASP A 10 9.89 3.27 2.31
N VAL A 11 9.87 2.72 1.10
CA VAL A 11 9.12 3.31 -0.01
C VAL A 11 7.62 3.06 0.17
N ALA A 12 7.22 1.86 0.62
CA ALA A 12 5.84 1.56 0.94
C ALA A 12 5.32 2.43 2.10
N ALA A 13 6.14 2.66 3.14
CA ALA A 13 5.81 3.55 4.23
C ALA A 13 5.63 5.01 3.78
N ARG A 14 6.54 5.53 2.94
CA ARG A 14 6.42 6.89 2.38
C ARG A 14 5.17 7.03 1.50
N TRP A 15 4.86 5.99 0.72
CA TRP A 15 3.64 5.95 -0.07
C TRP A 15 2.39 5.96 0.83
N ALA A 16 2.36 5.16 1.89
CA ALA A 16 1.24 5.12 2.83
C ALA A 16 1.03 6.48 3.50
N GLN A 17 2.12 7.18 3.86
CA GLN A 17 2.06 8.55 4.36
C GLN A 17 1.44 9.50 3.32
N ALA A 18 1.87 9.43 2.06
CA ALA A 18 1.35 10.28 1.00
C ALA A 18 -0.14 10.07 0.73
N VAL A 19 -0.61 8.81 0.78
CA VAL A 19 -2.02 8.45 0.56
C VAL A 19 -2.90 8.90 1.73
N THR A 20 -2.43 8.74 2.95
CA THR A 20 -3.25 8.94 4.15
C THR A 20 -3.11 10.34 4.76
N GLY A 21 -1.96 10.99 4.55
CA GLY A 21 -1.52 12.17 5.30
C GLY A 21 -1.04 11.85 6.72
N SER A 22 -0.80 10.57 7.06
CA SER A 22 -0.55 10.12 8.43
C SER A 22 0.84 9.52 8.60
N GLU A 23 1.66 10.13 9.46
CA GLU A 23 2.95 9.57 9.89
C GLU A 23 2.79 8.26 10.66
N THR A 24 1.70 8.12 11.44
CA THR A 24 1.39 6.87 12.15
C THR A 24 1.17 5.72 11.18
N CYS A 25 0.47 5.95 10.06
CA CYS A 25 0.29 4.92 9.03
C CYS A 25 1.63 4.52 8.42
N ALA A 26 2.49 5.50 8.12
CA ALA A 26 3.85 5.26 7.62
C ALA A 26 4.68 4.42 8.61
N ALA A 27 4.63 4.77 9.90
CA ALA A 27 5.34 4.06 10.95
C ALA A 27 4.87 2.60 11.10
N THR A 28 3.55 2.35 10.99
CA THR A 28 3.02 0.98 10.97
C THR A 28 3.53 0.19 9.76
N PHE A 29 3.54 0.77 8.55
CA PHE A 29 4.10 0.09 7.38
C PHE A 29 5.57 -0.30 7.58
N ARG A 30 6.40 0.57 8.19
CA ARG A 30 7.80 0.22 8.51
C ARG A 30 7.90 -0.87 9.56
N ARG A 31 7.10 -0.77 10.63
CA ARG A 31 7.14 -1.70 11.77
C ARG A 31 6.75 -3.12 11.33
N GLU A 32 5.76 -3.24 10.47
CA GLU A 32 5.29 -4.52 9.94
C GLU A 32 6.04 -4.94 8.66
N GLU A 33 7.14 -4.25 8.33
CA GLU A 33 8.01 -4.51 7.17
C GLU A 33 7.25 -4.68 5.85
N VAL A 34 6.20 -3.88 5.66
CA VAL A 34 5.36 -3.95 4.46
C VAL A 34 6.16 -3.51 3.26
N ASP A 35 6.48 -4.45 2.36
CA ASP A 35 7.08 -4.16 1.07
C ASP A 35 6.03 -4.01 -0.05
N GLY A 36 6.50 -3.82 -1.28
CA GLY A 36 5.63 -3.63 -2.44
C GLY A 36 4.78 -4.85 -2.82
N ASP A 37 5.30 -6.05 -2.59
CA ASP A 37 4.57 -7.28 -2.91
C ASP A 37 3.49 -7.54 -1.86
N ALA A 38 3.83 -7.40 -0.58
CA ALA A 38 2.87 -7.45 0.52
C ALA A 38 1.75 -6.42 0.33
N LEU A 39 2.11 -5.17 -0.01
CA LEU A 39 1.17 -4.09 -0.27
C LEU A 39 0.16 -4.44 -1.37
N LEU A 40 0.60 -5.08 -2.45
CA LEU A 40 -0.27 -5.49 -3.55
C LEU A 40 -1.14 -6.70 -3.23
N MET A 41 -0.80 -7.49 -2.21
CA MET A 41 -1.63 -8.60 -1.75
C MET A 41 -2.71 -8.18 -0.72
N MET A 42 -2.56 -7.01 -0.09
CA MET A 42 -3.49 -6.57 0.96
C MET A 42 -4.90 -6.26 0.44
N GLY A 43 -5.89 -6.75 1.18
CA GLY A 43 -7.28 -6.36 1.11
C GLY A 43 -7.68 -5.32 2.17
N PHE A 44 -8.93 -4.89 2.13
CA PHE A 44 -9.46 -3.93 3.12
C PHE A 44 -9.43 -4.49 4.55
N ASP A 45 -9.70 -5.79 4.70
CA ASP A 45 -9.70 -6.45 6.02
C ASP A 45 -8.30 -6.54 6.62
N ASP A 46 -7.25 -6.70 5.81
CA ASP A 46 -5.86 -6.67 6.29
C ASP A 46 -5.49 -5.32 6.90
N LEU A 47 -5.92 -4.24 6.25
CA LEU A 47 -5.68 -2.88 6.74
C LEU A 47 -6.41 -2.61 8.06
N ARG A 48 -7.61 -3.18 8.23
CA ARG A 48 -8.46 -3.01 9.42
C ARG A 48 -8.04 -3.89 10.58
N SER A 49 -7.69 -5.15 10.30
CA SER A 49 -7.53 -6.20 11.30
C SER A 49 -6.07 -6.52 11.59
N HIS A 50 -5.21 -6.56 10.55
CA HIS A 50 -3.78 -6.84 10.73
C HIS A 50 -2.99 -5.58 11.05
N LEU A 51 -3.21 -4.48 10.31
CA LEU A 51 -2.52 -3.20 10.54
C LEU A 51 -3.25 -2.28 11.53
N ALA A 52 -4.43 -2.70 11.99
CA ALA A 52 -5.26 -2.00 12.97
C ALA A 52 -5.59 -0.53 12.61
N PHE A 53 -5.65 -0.20 11.32
CA PHE A 53 -6.00 1.15 10.90
C PHE A 53 -7.47 1.47 11.14
N THR A 54 -7.76 2.73 11.49
CA THR A 54 -9.12 3.24 11.53
C THR A 54 -9.73 3.25 10.12
N PHE A 55 -11.06 3.30 10.04
CA PHE A 55 -11.79 3.15 8.78
C PHE A 55 -11.31 4.10 7.67
N GLY A 56 -11.12 5.39 7.98
CA GLY A 56 -10.73 6.40 7.00
C GLY A 56 -9.39 6.10 6.30
N PRO A 57 -8.28 5.98 7.05
CA PRO A 57 -6.99 5.56 6.49
C PRO A 57 -7.04 4.23 5.76
N ALA A 58 -7.71 3.21 6.32
CA ALA A 58 -7.87 1.91 5.68
C ALA A 58 -8.57 2.03 4.32
N LYS A 59 -9.63 2.84 4.22
CA LYS A 59 -10.38 3.00 2.97
C LYS A 59 -9.57 3.73 1.91
N LYS A 60 -8.81 4.77 2.29
CA LYS A 60 -7.90 5.49 1.38
C LYS A 60 -6.82 4.56 0.81
N LEU A 61 -6.16 3.81 1.68
CA LEU A 61 -5.11 2.87 1.29
C LEU A 61 -5.67 1.77 0.38
N HIS A 62 -6.80 1.17 0.74
CA HIS A 62 -7.43 0.13 -0.07
C HIS A 62 -7.74 0.61 -1.49
N LEU A 63 -8.39 1.79 -1.64
CA LEU A 63 -8.68 2.34 -2.97
C LEU A 63 -7.41 2.62 -3.78
N ALA A 64 -6.34 3.09 -3.13
CA ALA A 64 -5.07 3.36 -3.80
C ALA A 64 -4.35 2.06 -4.20
N ILE A 65 -4.43 1.00 -3.39
CA ILE A 65 -3.91 -0.35 -3.73
C ILE A 65 -4.65 -0.91 -4.95
N GLU A 66 -5.97 -0.81 -5.00
CA GLU A 66 -6.76 -1.28 -6.16
C GLU A 66 -6.39 -0.54 -7.44
N GLN A 67 -6.17 0.79 -7.37
CA GLN A 67 -5.68 1.56 -8.52
C GLN A 67 -4.28 1.12 -8.96
N LEU A 68 -3.38 0.82 -8.02
CA LEU A 68 -2.05 0.30 -8.34
C LEU A 68 -2.11 -1.07 -9.02
N LYS A 69 -3.01 -1.97 -8.59
CA LYS A 69 -3.24 -3.28 -9.22
C LYS A 69 -3.70 -3.11 -10.66
N VAL A 70 -4.72 -2.30 -10.91
CA VAL A 70 -5.23 -2.01 -12.26
C VAL A 70 -4.14 -1.41 -13.14
N PHE A 71 -3.36 -0.46 -12.62
CA PHE A 71 -2.25 0.13 -13.39
C PHE A 71 -1.17 -0.92 -13.74
N ARG A 72 -0.85 -1.82 -12.81
CA ARG A 72 0.10 -2.91 -13.05
C ARG A 72 -0.42 -3.88 -14.11
N GLU A 73 -1.68 -4.27 -14.05
CA GLU A 73 -2.32 -5.14 -15.05
C GLU A 73 -2.35 -4.49 -16.44
N GLN A 74 -2.70 -3.21 -16.55
CA GLN A 74 -2.70 -2.51 -17.84
C GLN A 74 -1.30 -2.37 -18.45
N LYS A 75 -0.27 -2.27 -17.62
CA LYS A 75 1.11 -2.01 -18.08
C LYS A 75 1.91 -3.29 -18.33
N TYR A 76 1.62 -4.39 -17.64
CA TYR A 76 2.37 -5.64 -17.72
C TYR A 76 1.52 -6.88 -17.96
N GLY A 77 0.18 -6.75 -18.01
CA GLY A 77 -0.68 -7.82 -18.49
C GLY A 77 -0.36 -8.08 -19.94
N THR A 78 0.23 -9.23 -20.24
CA THR A 78 0.28 -9.76 -21.60
C THR A 78 -1.16 -9.88 -22.13
N PRO A 79 -1.40 -9.57 -23.41
CA PRO A 79 -2.70 -9.78 -24.03
C PRO A 79 -3.17 -11.24 -23.94
#